data_AF-A0A2N0ZR97-F1
#
_entry.id   AF-A0A2N0ZR97-F1
#
_cell.length_a   1.000
_cell.length_b   1.000
_cell.length_c   1.000
_cell.angle_alpha   90.00
_cell.angle_beta   90.00
_cell.angle_gamma   90.00
#
_symmetry.space_group_name_H-M   'P 1'
#
loop_
_entity.id
_entity.type
_entity.pdbx_description
1 polymer ?
#
loop_
_entity_poly.entity_id
_entity_poly.type
_entity_poly.pdbx_seq_one_letter_code
_entity_poly.pdbx_strand_id
1 'polypeptide(L)'
;MVIKNEEDVYHFYNDVFKLLYADLVAVTGQKSEQVSFELQACLDHIVVAQTCNDMAISEDNFRKAHGHLVRASLDCAKLLWIELKNRAKAFLDDKEIMELAHNSSMDECYSTYKEAEDLSIEARRLESQNSGISPEDTIDTWYKAIEALNRFIEMFVESKVTSVKKVRKNKALKDRLVDILISFVVGTIVTVLLGYMTNTFEIKKPDFLVDFLYPNSKTLVDK
;
A
#
# COMPACT_ATOMS: atom_id res chain seq x y z
N MET A 1 -14.29 17.32 28.67
CA MET A 1 -15.40 16.71 29.46
C MET A 1 -15.00 16.58 30.94
N VAL A 2 -15.91 16.62 31.92
CA VAL A 2 -15.55 16.38 33.34
C VAL A 2 -15.77 14.91 33.67
N ILE A 3 -14.69 14.14 33.82
CA ILE A 3 -14.73 12.71 34.11
C ILE A 3 -14.84 12.51 35.62
N LYS A 4 -15.95 11.94 36.08
CA LYS A 4 -16.20 11.69 37.51
C LYS A 4 -16.49 10.23 37.83
N ASN A 5 -16.96 9.48 36.85
CA ASN A 5 -17.38 8.10 37.07
C ASN A 5 -17.02 7.20 35.87
N GLU A 6 -17.31 5.91 36.04
CA GLU A 6 -17.11 4.90 35.01
C GLU A 6 -17.95 5.14 33.75
N GLU A 7 -19.17 5.66 33.90
CA GLU A 7 -20.09 5.92 32.80
C GLU A 7 -19.49 6.92 31.80
N ASP A 8 -18.83 7.97 32.30
CA ASP A 8 -18.12 8.95 31.47
C ASP A 8 -17.03 8.30 30.61
N VAL A 9 -16.27 7.35 31.18
CA VAL A 9 -15.23 6.60 30.45
C VAL A 9 -15.86 5.72 29.38
N TYR A 10 -16.97 5.05 29.69
CA TYR A 10 -17.67 4.18 28.75
C TYR A 10 -18.40 4.93 27.63
N HIS A 11 -18.91 6.13 27.88
CA HIS A 11 -19.46 6.99 26.81
C HIS A 11 -18.37 7.31 25.79
N PHE A 12 -17.20 7.78 26.24
CA PHE A 12 -16.07 8.04 25.33
C PHE A 12 -15.60 6.75 24.61
N TYR A 13 -15.59 5.61 25.31
CA TYR A 13 -15.27 4.32 24.69
C TYR A 13 -16.20 4.01 23.51
N ASN A 14 -17.52 4.10 23.73
CA ASN A 14 -18.51 3.71 22.74
C ASN A 14 -18.59 4.68 21.56
N ASP A 15 -18.52 5.97 21.85
CA ASP A 15 -18.79 7.02 20.86
C ASP A 15 -17.56 7.40 20.04
N VAL A 16 -16.36 7.23 20.59
CA VAL A 16 -15.11 7.66 19.95
C VAL A 16 -14.17 6.48 19.73
N PHE A 17 -13.64 5.90 20.82
CA PHE A 17 -12.55 4.93 20.72
C PHE A 17 -12.93 3.70 19.89
N LYS A 18 -14.11 3.12 20.15
CA LYS A 18 -14.56 1.86 19.55
C LYS A 18 -14.66 1.97 18.03
N LEU A 19 -15.17 3.09 17.51
CA LEU A 19 -15.30 3.31 16.07
C LEU A 19 -13.91 3.41 15.42
N LEU A 20 -13.04 4.23 16.00
CA LEU A 20 -11.67 4.47 15.54
C LEU A 20 -10.81 3.19 15.55
N TYR A 21 -10.98 2.37 16.59
CA TYR A 21 -10.32 1.07 16.70
C TYR A 21 -10.87 0.06 15.68
N ALA A 22 -12.18 0.05 15.44
CA ALA A 22 -12.78 -0.81 14.43
C ALA A 22 -12.26 -0.47 13.03
N ASP A 23 -12.18 0.81 12.68
CA ASP A 23 -11.63 1.29 11.40
C ASP A 23 -10.16 0.89 11.25
N LEU A 24 -9.35 1.09 12.29
CA LEU A 24 -7.94 0.68 12.29
C LEU A 24 -7.81 -0.83 12.01
N VAL A 25 -8.57 -1.67 12.72
CA VAL A 25 -8.51 -3.12 12.56
C VAL A 25 -9.02 -3.55 11.19
N ALA A 26 -10.08 -2.92 10.67
CA ALA A 26 -10.60 -3.19 9.34
C ALA A 26 -9.58 -2.85 8.25
N VAL A 27 -8.84 -1.75 8.41
CA VAL A 27 -7.85 -1.31 7.45
C VAL A 27 -6.55 -2.13 7.55
N THR A 28 -6.02 -2.34 8.74
CA THR A 28 -4.72 -3.01 8.94
C THR A 28 -4.81 -4.54 9.00
N GLY A 29 -5.99 -5.09 9.30
CA GLY A 29 -6.20 -6.52 9.54
C GLY A 29 -5.56 -7.04 10.83
N GLN A 30 -5.00 -6.18 11.68
CA GLN A 30 -4.23 -6.56 12.86
C GLN A 30 -4.62 -5.69 14.06
N LYS A 31 -4.45 -6.24 15.27
CA LYS A 31 -4.59 -5.47 16.51
C LYS A 31 -3.27 -4.77 16.81
N SER A 32 -3.31 -3.46 17.02
CA SER A 32 -2.13 -2.70 17.45
C SER A 32 -1.74 -3.05 18.88
N GLU A 33 -0.46 -3.42 19.08
CA GLU A 33 0.11 -3.70 20.39
C GLU A 33 0.10 -2.44 21.28
N GLN A 34 0.49 -1.29 20.72
CA GLN A 34 0.47 -0.01 21.42
C GLN A 34 -0.94 0.36 21.93
N VAL A 35 -1.97 0.19 21.09
CA VAL A 35 -3.35 0.43 21.50
C VAL A 35 -3.78 -0.55 22.60
N SER A 36 -3.31 -1.80 22.52
CA SER A 36 -3.61 -2.81 23.54
C SER A 36 -2.98 -2.47 24.90
N PHE A 37 -1.77 -1.90 24.92
CA PHE A 37 -1.14 -1.43 26.16
C PHE A 37 -1.90 -0.27 26.79
N GLU A 38 -2.36 0.70 26.01
CA GLU A 38 -3.17 1.81 26.54
C GLU A 38 -4.53 1.32 27.06
N LEU A 39 -5.16 0.34 26.40
CA LEU A 39 -6.38 -0.30 26.91
C LEU A 39 -6.15 -1.05 28.22
N GLN A 40 -5.02 -1.76 28.35
CA GLN A 40 -4.67 -2.43 29.60
C GLN A 40 -4.49 -1.42 30.74
N ALA A 41 -3.74 -0.33 30.50
CA ALA A 41 -3.56 0.73 31.48
C ALA A 41 -4.90 1.40 31.87
N CYS A 42 -5.81 1.59 30.90
CA CYS A 42 -7.16 2.06 31.16
C CYS A 42 -7.93 1.13 32.12
N LEU A 43 -7.91 -0.18 31.84
CA LEU A 43 -8.56 -1.19 32.69
C LEU A 43 -7.96 -1.24 34.09
N ASP A 44 -6.63 -1.17 34.23
CA ASP A 44 -5.95 -1.16 35.53
C ASP A 44 -6.44 0.01 36.40
N HIS A 45 -6.58 1.20 35.81
CA HIS A 45 -7.13 2.36 36.52
C HIS A 45 -8.61 2.20 36.87
N ILE A 46 -9.44 1.62 35.99
CA ILE A 46 -10.85 1.31 36.32
C ILE A 46 -10.93 0.35 37.51
N VAL A 47 -10.12 -0.70 37.53
CA VAL A 47 -10.10 -1.67 38.65
C VAL A 47 -9.72 -0.99 39.96
N VAL A 48 -8.70 -0.12 39.96
CA VAL A 48 -8.32 0.64 41.15
C VAL A 48 -9.45 1.58 41.60
N ALA A 49 -10.12 2.26 40.67
CA ALA A 49 -11.25 3.13 41.00
C ALA A 49 -12.39 2.35 41.69
N GLN A 50 -12.75 1.19 41.15
CA GLN A 50 -13.84 0.34 41.65
C GLN A 50 -13.54 -0.35 42.99
N THR A 51 -12.26 -0.54 43.32
CA THR A 51 -11.84 -1.23 44.54
C THR A 51 -11.42 -0.28 45.67
N CYS A 52 -11.32 1.02 45.38
CA CYS A 52 -10.98 2.04 46.37
C CYS A 52 -12.22 2.54 47.12
N ASN A 53 -12.09 2.74 48.43
CA ASN A 53 -13.16 3.33 49.26
C ASN A 53 -13.08 4.87 49.33
N ASP A 54 -11.99 5.47 48.85
CA ASP A 54 -11.81 6.92 48.82
C ASP A 54 -12.33 7.48 47.48
N MET A 55 -13.36 8.32 47.57
CA MET A 55 -14.01 8.93 46.40
C MET A 55 -13.05 9.78 45.57
N ALA A 56 -12.15 10.53 46.19
CA ALA A 56 -11.21 11.38 45.46
C ALA A 56 -10.17 10.54 44.68
N ILE A 57 -9.72 9.42 45.27
CA ILE A 57 -8.83 8.47 44.60
C ILE A 57 -9.57 7.76 43.47
N SER A 58 -10.84 7.40 43.66
CA SER A 58 -11.67 6.80 42.62
C SER A 58 -11.84 7.74 41.41
N GLU A 59 -12.22 9.00 41.65
CA GLU A 59 -12.39 10.00 40.59
C GLU A 59 -11.08 10.26 39.82
N ASP A 60 -9.95 10.37 40.52
CA ASP A 60 -8.64 10.54 39.88
C ASP A 60 -8.26 9.35 38.98
N ASN A 61 -8.60 8.13 39.40
CA ASN A 61 -8.36 6.94 38.58
C ASN A 61 -9.29 6.88 37.35
N PHE A 62 -10.56 7.25 37.46
CA PHE A 62 -11.43 7.38 36.27
C PHE A 62 -10.89 8.41 35.28
N ARG A 63 -10.41 9.56 35.77
CA ARG A 63 -9.75 10.57 34.93
C ARG A 63 -8.51 10.03 34.22
N LYS A 64 -7.69 9.23 34.90
CA LYS A 64 -6.51 8.56 34.31
C LYS A 64 -6.91 7.52 33.28
N ALA A 65 -7.90 6.68 33.57
CA ALA A 65 -8.45 5.71 32.64
C ALA A 65 -8.93 6.39 31.34
N HIS A 66 -9.70 7.46 31.46
CA HIS A 66 -10.10 8.28 30.33
C HIS A 66 -8.89 8.84 29.55
N GLY A 67 -7.87 9.34 30.24
CA GLY A 67 -6.63 9.81 29.61
C GLY A 67 -5.92 8.74 28.76
N HIS A 68 -5.86 7.50 29.24
CA HIS A 68 -5.33 6.36 28.46
C HIS A 68 -6.20 6.05 27.24
N LEU A 69 -7.52 6.11 27.39
CA LEU A 69 -8.46 5.88 26.29
C LEU A 69 -8.38 6.97 25.19
N VAL A 70 -8.15 8.23 25.58
CA VAL A 70 -7.88 9.33 24.65
C VAL A 70 -6.57 9.08 23.88
N ARG A 71 -5.49 8.66 24.57
CA ARG A 71 -4.22 8.32 23.89
C ARG A 71 -4.40 7.16 22.92
N ALA A 72 -5.09 6.10 23.34
CA ALA A 72 -5.42 4.95 22.50
C ALA A 72 -6.18 5.39 21.23
N SER A 73 -7.12 6.33 21.37
CA SER A 73 -7.90 6.87 20.24
C SER A 73 -7.04 7.67 19.27
N LEU A 74 -6.15 8.54 19.77
CA LEU A 74 -5.20 9.28 18.95
C LEU A 74 -4.23 8.34 18.22
N ASP A 75 -3.74 7.30 18.90
CA ASP A 75 -2.87 6.29 18.29
C ASP A 75 -3.59 5.51 17.20
N CYS A 76 -4.87 5.17 17.38
CA CYS A 76 -5.68 4.56 16.32
C CYS A 76 -5.76 5.46 15.09
N ALA A 77 -6.08 6.75 15.29
CA ALA A 77 -6.21 7.70 14.19
C ALA A 77 -4.88 7.89 13.43
N LYS A 78 -3.76 8.04 14.15
CA LYS A 78 -2.42 8.18 13.54
C LYS A 78 -2.01 6.93 12.75
N LEU A 79 -2.23 5.73 13.31
CA LEU A 79 -1.91 4.48 12.62
C LEU A 79 -2.78 4.29 11.37
N LEU A 80 -4.08 4.60 11.47
CA LEU A 80 -5.01 4.57 10.35
C LEU A 80 -4.57 5.53 9.24
N TRP A 81 -4.21 6.77 9.59
CA TRP A 81 -3.67 7.74 8.66
C TRP A 81 -2.41 7.24 7.95
N ILE A 82 -1.43 6.68 8.69
CA ILE A 82 -0.18 6.17 8.10
C ILE A 82 -0.47 5.08 7.07
N GLU A 83 -1.35 4.12 7.40
CA GLU A 83 -1.67 3.01 6.51
C GLU A 83 -2.40 3.49 5.24
N LEU A 84 -3.38 4.38 5.39
CA LEU A 84 -4.07 4.98 4.24
C LEU A 84 -3.11 5.83 3.39
N LYS A 85 -2.19 6.55 4.02
CA LYS A 85 -1.20 7.38 3.31
C LYS A 85 -0.26 6.52 2.48
N ASN A 86 0.15 5.35 2.99
CA ASN A 86 0.93 4.40 2.23
C ASN A 86 0.18 3.88 1.00
N ARG A 87 -1.14 3.63 1.12
CA ARG A 87 -1.99 3.23 -0.02
C ARG A 87 -2.12 4.36 -1.04
N ALA A 88 -2.38 5.58 -0.58
CA ALA A 88 -2.47 6.77 -1.43
C ALA A 88 -1.16 7.01 -2.19
N LYS A 89 -0.02 6.86 -1.51
CA LYS A 89 1.31 6.97 -2.11
C LYS A 89 1.55 5.95 -3.23
N ALA A 90 1.03 4.73 -3.09
CA ALA A 90 1.12 3.71 -4.14
C ALA A 90 0.39 4.11 -5.43
N PHE A 91 -0.61 4.99 -5.36
CA PHE A 91 -1.22 5.61 -6.54
C PHE A 91 -0.37 6.76 -7.04
N LEU A 92 -0.03 7.73 -6.18
CA LEU A 92 0.75 8.93 -6.55
C LEU A 92 2.09 8.62 -7.22
N ASP A 93 2.79 7.59 -6.76
CA ASP A 93 4.10 7.19 -7.29
C ASP A 93 3.97 6.45 -8.65
N ASP A 94 2.77 6.00 -9.05
CA ASP A 94 2.51 5.28 -10.31
C ASP A 94 1.76 6.19 -11.31
N LYS A 95 2.53 6.87 -12.17
CA LYS A 95 2.00 7.81 -13.17
C LYS A 95 0.89 7.23 -14.04
N GLU A 96 1.00 5.97 -14.48
CA GLU A 96 -0.04 5.35 -15.33
C GLU A 96 -1.33 5.12 -14.55
N ILE A 97 -1.24 4.75 -13.27
CA ILE A 97 -2.41 4.63 -12.39
C ILE A 97 -3.02 6.01 -12.15
N MET A 98 -2.19 7.01 -11.83
CA MET A 98 -2.65 8.38 -11.65
C MET A 98 -3.35 8.94 -12.87
N GLU A 99 -2.96 8.58 -14.10
CA GLU A 99 -3.58 9.14 -15.31
C GLU A 99 -4.82 8.37 -15.79
N LEU A 100 -4.91 7.07 -15.50
CA LEU A 100 -5.86 6.18 -16.16
C LEU A 100 -6.84 5.47 -15.22
N ALA A 101 -6.57 5.44 -13.91
CA ALA A 101 -7.28 4.56 -12.98
C ALA A 101 -8.31 5.24 -12.06
N HIS A 102 -8.60 6.53 -12.26
CA HIS A 102 -9.57 7.28 -11.46
C HIS A 102 -10.81 7.71 -12.28
N ASN A 103 -11.82 8.24 -11.60
CA ASN A 103 -13.04 8.81 -12.21
C ASN A 103 -13.10 10.34 -12.21
N SER A 104 -12.13 10.99 -11.58
CA SER A 104 -12.09 12.45 -11.41
C SER A 104 -11.15 13.14 -12.40
N SER A 105 -10.98 14.46 -12.28
CA SER A 105 -9.88 15.15 -12.98
C SER A 105 -8.56 15.02 -12.22
N MET A 106 -7.42 15.20 -12.91
CA MET A 106 -6.10 15.20 -12.26
C MET A 106 -5.97 16.29 -11.20
N ASP A 107 -6.49 17.49 -11.49
CA ASP A 107 -6.46 18.62 -10.56
C ASP A 107 -7.25 18.31 -9.27
N GLU A 108 -8.38 17.63 -9.41
CA GLU A 108 -9.21 17.18 -8.29
C GLU A 108 -8.51 16.09 -7.45
N CYS A 109 -7.80 15.16 -8.09
CA CYS A 109 -6.99 14.17 -7.38
C CYS A 109 -5.92 14.85 -6.53
N TYR A 110 -5.17 15.80 -7.11
CA TYR A 110 -4.13 16.52 -6.38
C TYR A 110 -4.68 17.43 -5.30
N SER A 111 -5.79 18.14 -5.54
CA SER A 111 -6.39 19.02 -4.54
C SER A 111 -6.93 18.25 -3.35
N THR A 112 -7.59 17.11 -3.58
CA THR A 112 -8.12 16.24 -2.50
C THR A 112 -7.00 15.64 -1.66
N TYR A 113 -5.92 15.16 -2.31
CA TYR A 113 -4.76 14.66 -1.57
C TYR A 113 -4.08 15.77 -0.75
N LYS A 114 -3.94 16.97 -1.33
CA LYS A 114 -3.37 18.12 -0.63
C LYS A 114 -4.22 18.54 0.57
N GLU A 115 -5.53 18.56 0.43
CA GLU A 115 -6.46 18.84 1.55
C GLU A 115 -6.22 17.87 2.71
N ALA A 116 -6.09 16.57 2.41
CA ALA A 116 -5.79 15.56 3.42
C ALA A 116 -4.45 15.83 4.13
N GLU A 117 -3.40 16.16 3.38
CA GLU A 117 -2.08 16.50 3.96
C GLU A 117 -2.16 17.74 4.84
N ASP A 118 -2.82 18.81 4.37
CA ASP A 118 -2.98 20.07 5.12
C ASP A 118 -3.75 19.84 6.43
N LEU A 119 -4.82 19.03 6.40
CA LEU A 119 -5.57 18.63 7.59
C LEU A 119 -4.72 17.80 8.57
N SER A 120 -3.87 16.91 8.07
CA SER A 120 -2.99 16.10 8.92
C SER A 120 -1.92 16.94 9.62
N ILE A 121 -1.39 17.96 8.93
CA ILE A 121 -0.43 18.91 9.49
C ILE A 121 -1.11 19.73 10.59
N GLU A 122 -2.34 20.18 10.34
CA GLU A 122 -3.14 20.89 11.32
C GLU A 122 -3.46 20.02 12.54
N ALA A 123 -3.87 18.76 12.34
CA ALA A 123 -4.09 17.81 13.42
C ALA A 123 -2.83 17.64 14.28
N ARG A 124 -1.67 17.51 13.65
CA ARG A 124 -0.39 17.38 14.36
C ARG A 124 -0.01 18.65 15.14
N ARG A 125 -0.31 19.83 14.58
CA ARG A 125 -0.11 21.12 15.24
C ARG A 125 -0.98 21.23 16.49
N LEU A 126 -2.26 20.88 16.38
CA LEU A 126 -3.20 20.87 17.49
C LEU A 126 -2.82 19.85 18.56
N GLU A 127 -2.37 18.65 18.19
CA GLU A 127 -1.88 17.63 19.14
C GLU A 127 -0.75 18.21 20.02
N SER A 128 0.17 18.92 19.39
CA SER A 128 1.31 19.53 20.07
C SER A 128 0.88 20.66 21.01
N GLN A 129 -0.16 21.42 20.65
CA GLN A 129 -0.69 22.53 21.46
C GLN A 129 -1.58 22.04 22.62
N ASN A 130 -2.35 20.99 22.38
CA ASN A 130 -3.32 20.45 23.35
C ASN A 130 -2.71 19.37 24.25
N SER A 131 -1.44 19.04 24.06
CA SER A 131 -0.70 18.07 24.86
C SER A 131 -0.80 18.39 26.36
N GLY A 132 -1.48 17.52 27.11
CA GLY A 132 -1.68 17.67 28.55
C GLY A 132 -2.82 18.62 28.97
N ILE A 133 -3.52 19.24 28.02
CA ILE A 133 -4.66 20.13 28.29
C ILE A 133 -5.96 19.44 27.85
N SER A 134 -6.16 19.29 26.54
CA SER A 134 -7.35 18.65 25.96
C SER A 134 -6.99 17.85 24.69
N PRO A 135 -6.23 16.74 24.81
CA PRO A 135 -5.84 15.95 23.64
C PRO A 135 -7.05 15.35 22.88
N GLU A 136 -8.20 15.22 23.55
CA GLU A 136 -9.47 14.78 22.96
C GLU A 136 -9.92 15.66 21.78
N ASP A 137 -9.68 16.97 21.85
CA ASP A 137 -10.10 17.93 20.83
C ASP A 137 -9.38 17.72 19.49
N THR A 138 -8.22 17.04 19.51
CA THR A 138 -7.43 16.78 18.30
C THR A 138 -7.97 15.60 17.50
N ILE A 139 -8.77 14.71 18.11
CA ILE A 139 -9.27 13.48 17.47
C ILE A 139 -10.14 13.82 16.26
N ASP A 140 -11.01 14.82 16.35
CA ASP A 140 -11.88 15.26 15.25
C ASP A 140 -11.06 15.76 14.04
N THR A 141 -9.96 16.45 14.28
CA THR A 141 -9.11 16.95 13.18
C THR A 141 -8.37 15.80 12.48
N TRP A 142 -7.91 14.80 13.25
CA TRP A 142 -7.38 13.57 12.66
C TRP A 142 -8.41 12.81 11.83
N TYR A 143 -9.66 12.72 12.30
CA TYR A 143 -10.75 12.10 11.54
C TYR A 143 -11.00 12.81 10.21
N LYS A 144 -11.04 14.15 10.21
CA LYS A 144 -11.19 14.94 8.98
C LYS A 144 -10.07 14.67 7.99
N ALA A 145 -8.82 14.55 8.47
CA ALA A 145 -7.69 14.19 7.61
C ALA A 145 -7.87 12.79 6.99
N ILE A 146 -8.26 11.80 7.81
CA ILE A 146 -8.53 10.42 7.38
C ILE A 146 -9.66 10.36 6.35
N GLU A 147 -10.76 11.09 6.58
CA GLU A 147 -11.89 11.17 5.66
C GLU A 147 -11.46 11.76 4.32
N ALA A 148 -10.75 12.89 4.32
CA ALA A 148 -10.23 13.50 3.10
C ALA A 148 -9.30 12.55 2.32
N LEU A 149 -8.47 11.78 3.03
CA LEU A 149 -7.58 10.80 2.42
C LEU A 149 -8.34 9.59 1.85
N ASN A 150 -9.38 9.13 2.52
CA ASN A 150 -10.26 8.08 2.00
C ASN A 150 -10.99 8.55 0.74
N ARG A 151 -11.48 9.80 0.71
CA ARG A 151 -12.06 10.39 -0.51
C ARG A 151 -11.07 10.32 -1.67
N PHE A 152 -9.80 10.67 -1.44
CA PHE A 152 -8.76 10.52 -2.46
C PHE A 152 -8.60 9.07 -2.93
N ILE A 153 -8.56 8.10 -2.02
CA ILE A 153 -8.42 6.67 -2.35
C ILE A 153 -9.63 6.16 -3.15
N GLU A 154 -10.84 6.56 -2.77
CA GLU A 154 -12.09 6.15 -3.41
C GLU A 154 -12.27 6.68 -4.84
N MET A 155 -11.52 7.73 -5.22
CA MET A 155 -11.48 8.22 -6.60
C MET A 155 -10.90 7.16 -7.56
N PHE A 156 -10.09 6.23 -7.06
CA PHE A 156 -9.45 5.16 -7.84
C PHE A 156 -10.34 3.92 -7.90
N VAL A 157 -10.69 3.52 -9.12
CA VAL A 157 -11.54 2.36 -9.35
C VAL A 157 -10.67 1.11 -9.44
N GLU A 158 -10.86 0.15 -8.54
CA GLU A 158 -10.06 -1.09 -8.49
C GLU A 158 -10.02 -1.82 -9.84
N SER A 159 -11.15 -1.87 -10.57
CA SER A 159 -11.22 -2.49 -11.90
C SER A 159 -10.33 -1.79 -12.94
N LYS A 160 -10.18 -0.46 -12.85
CA LYS A 160 -9.26 0.29 -13.73
C LYS A 160 -7.82 0.10 -13.30
N VAL A 161 -7.52 0.17 -11.99
CA VAL A 161 -6.18 -0.07 -11.43
C VAL A 161 -5.65 -1.44 -11.87
N THR A 162 -6.48 -2.48 -11.73
CA THR A 162 -6.13 -3.85 -12.15
C THR A 162 -5.96 -3.96 -13.66
N SER A 163 -6.78 -3.26 -14.45
CA SER A 163 -6.64 -3.22 -15.91
C SER A 163 -5.32 -2.58 -16.36
N VAL A 164 -4.96 -1.43 -15.79
CA VAL A 164 -3.67 -0.75 -16.06
C VAL A 164 -2.51 -1.68 -15.71
N LYS A 165 -2.52 -2.30 -14.52
CA LYS A 165 -1.50 -3.26 -14.09
C LYS A 165 -1.41 -4.47 -15.04
N LYS A 166 -2.54 -4.97 -15.55
CA LYS A 166 -2.58 -6.11 -16.50
C LYS A 166 -2.00 -5.73 -17.86
N VAL A 167 -2.37 -4.57 -18.40
CA VAL A 167 -1.83 -4.05 -19.66
C VAL A 167 -0.31 -3.87 -19.55
N ARG A 168 0.17 -3.28 -18.45
CA ARG A 168 1.60 -3.12 -18.18
C ARG A 168 2.34 -4.46 -18.11
N LYS A 169 1.81 -5.44 -17.38
CA LYS A 169 2.40 -6.80 -17.32
C LYS A 169 2.47 -7.46 -18.70
N ASN A 170 1.42 -7.34 -19.50
CA ASN A 170 1.38 -7.90 -20.85
C ASN A 170 2.39 -7.20 -21.78
N LYS A 171 2.54 -5.88 -21.68
CA LYS A 171 3.55 -5.13 -22.44
C LYS A 171 4.97 -5.57 -22.05
N ALA A 172 5.27 -5.61 -20.75
CA ALA A 172 6.57 -6.06 -20.25
C ALA A 172 6.92 -7.50 -20.67
N LEU A 173 5.92 -8.40 -20.72
CA LEU A 173 6.13 -9.76 -21.22
C LEU A 173 6.45 -9.77 -22.72
N LYS A 174 5.73 -8.98 -23.52
CA LYS A 174 6.00 -8.85 -24.96
C LYS A 174 7.40 -8.28 -25.22
N ASP A 175 7.79 -7.24 -24.50
CA ASP A 175 9.11 -6.61 -24.66
C ASP A 175 10.23 -7.62 -24.34
N ARG A 176 10.10 -8.38 -23.24
CA ARG A 176 11.04 -9.46 -22.90
C ARG A 176 11.11 -10.56 -23.96
N LEU A 177 9.98 -10.94 -24.58
CA LEU A 177 9.98 -11.94 -25.64
C LEU A 177 10.71 -11.42 -26.89
N VAL A 178 10.56 -10.14 -27.22
CA VAL A 178 11.30 -9.51 -28.31
C VAL A 178 12.80 -9.51 -28.00
N ASP A 179 13.22 -9.18 -26.79
CA ASP A 179 14.63 -9.21 -26.38
C ASP A 179 15.23 -10.62 -26.45
N ILE A 180 14.47 -11.65 -26.05
CA ILE A 180 14.89 -13.05 -26.16
C ILE A 180 15.07 -13.44 -27.63
N LEU A 181 14.15 -13.05 -28.51
CA LEU A 181 14.23 -13.34 -29.94
C LEU A 181 15.44 -12.66 -30.59
N ILE A 182 15.67 -11.38 -30.29
CA ILE A 182 16.85 -10.63 -30.78
C ILE A 182 18.13 -11.32 -30.28
N SER A 183 18.19 -11.63 -28.99
CA SER A 183 19.36 -12.30 -28.38
C SER A 183 19.63 -13.67 -29.00
N PHE A 184 18.57 -14.43 -29.32
CA PHE A 184 18.68 -15.73 -30.00
C PHE A 184 19.23 -15.60 -31.42
N VAL A 185 18.73 -14.63 -32.21
CA VAL A 185 19.19 -14.38 -33.58
C VAL A 185 20.67 -13.94 -33.57
N VAL A 186 21.03 -12.99 -32.70
CA VAL A 186 22.43 -12.53 -32.55
C VAL A 186 23.34 -13.68 -32.11
N GLY A 187 22.91 -14.46 -31.12
CA GLY A 187 23.66 -15.64 -30.65
C GLY A 187 23.90 -16.65 -31.76
N THR A 188 22.86 -16.95 -32.55
CA THR A 188 22.95 -17.89 -33.69
C THR A 188 23.96 -17.39 -34.73
N ILE A 189 23.89 -16.10 -35.10
CA ILE A 189 24.83 -15.50 -36.06
C ILE A 189 26.27 -15.60 -35.55
N VAL A 190 26.51 -15.26 -34.29
CA VAL A 190 27.85 -15.33 -33.68
C VAL A 190 28.37 -16.78 -33.64
N THR A 191 27.53 -17.74 -33.25
CA THR A 191 27.92 -19.17 -33.23
C THR A 191 28.28 -19.67 -34.63
N VAL A 192 27.51 -19.32 -35.66
CA VAL A 192 27.80 -19.70 -37.05
C VAL A 192 29.12 -19.08 -37.53
N LEU A 193 29.35 -17.78 -37.28
CA LEU A 193 30.58 -17.10 -37.66
C LEU A 193 31.81 -17.69 -36.98
N LEU A 194 31.74 -17.93 -35.67
CA LEU A 194 32.85 -18.54 -34.91
C LEU A 194 33.14 -19.97 -35.38
N GLY A 195 32.11 -20.76 -35.64
CA GLY A 195 32.32 -22.12 -36.12
C GLY A 195 32.91 -22.17 -37.54
N TYR A 196 32.61 -21.17 -38.38
CA TYR A 196 33.29 -20.99 -39.67
C TYR A 196 34.76 -20.59 -39.47
N MET A 197 35.05 -19.60 -38.61
CA MET A 197 36.43 -19.15 -38.34
C MET A 197 37.32 -20.23 -37.73
N THR A 198 36.75 -21.12 -36.91
CA THR A 198 37.48 -22.20 -36.23
C THR A 198 37.51 -23.51 -37.03
N ASN A 199 36.96 -23.53 -38.25
CA ASN A 199 36.80 -24.74 -39.08
C ASN A 199 36.10 -25.91 -38.35
N THR A 200 35.25 -25.61 -37.37
CA THR A 200 34.45 -26.63 -36.67
C THR A 200 33.17 -26.99 -37.43
N PHE A 201 32.71 -26.15 -38.37
CA PHE A 201 31.66 -26.49 -39.31
C PHE A 201 32.24 -26.83 -40.69
N GLU A 202 32.27 -28.12 -41.04
CA GLU A 202 32.32 -28.53 -42.45
C GLU A 202 30.94 -28.29 -43.06
N ILE A 203 30.81 -27.26 -43.91
CA ILE A 203 29.63 -27.10 -44.75
C ILE A 203 29.64 -28.24 -45.77
N LYS A 204 29.02 -29.38 -45.44
CA LYS A 204 28.70 -30.40 -46.44
C LYS A 204 27.81 -29.74 -47.49
N LYS A 205 28.30 -29.64 -48.73
CA LYS A 205 27.47 -29.21 -49.87
C LYS A 205 26.21 -30.07 -49.85
N PRO A 206 25.00 -29.48 -49.92
CA PRO A 206 23.79 -30.27 -49.98
C PRO A 206 23.80 -31.06 -51.30
N ASP A 207 24.03 -32.37 -51.21
CA ASP A 207 24.09 -33.29 -52.36
C ASP A 207 22.83 -33.19 -53.24
N PHE A 208 21.70 -32.81 -52.66
CA PHE A 208 20.44 -32.52 -53.36
C PHE A 208 20.59 -31.52 -54.53
N LEU A 209 21.36 -30.44 -54.39
CA LEU A 209 21.51 -29.46 -55.48
C LEU A 209 22.36 -30.00 -56.64
N VAL A 210 23.32 -30.88 -56.33
CA VAL A 210 24.16 -31.53 -57.34
C VAL A 210 23.36 -32.62 -58.05
N ASP A 211 22.59 -33.43 -57.31
CA ASP A 211 21.72 -34.46 -57.87
C ASP A 211 20.54 -33.85 -58.67
N PHE A 212 20.03 -32.67 -58.27
CA PHE A 212 18.98 -31.94 -58.99
C PHE A 212 19.48 -31.28 -60.28
N LEU A 213 20.68 -30.69 -60.26
CA LEU A 213 21.24 -30.00 -61.43
C LEU A 213 21.97 -30.94 -62.40
N TYR A 214 22.45 -32.10 -61.93
CA TYR A 214 23.21 -33.07 -62.74
C TYR A 214 22.76 -34.54 -62.53
N PRO A 215 21.47 -34.88 -62.80
CA PRO A 215 20.93 -36.21 -62.56
C PRO A 215 21.61 -37.33 -63.37
N ASN A 216 22.28 -37.00 -64.48
CA ASN A 216 22.90 -37.97 -65.40
C ASN A 216 24.42 -38.16 -65.19
N SER A 217 25.02 -37.58 -64.14
CA SER A 217 26.47 -37.72 -63.91
C SER A 217 26.89 -39.13 -63.47
N LYS A 218 25.96 -39.98 -63.03
CA LYS A 218 26.24 -41.35 -62.56
C LYS A 218 26.27 -42.43 -63.66
N THR A 219 25.86 -42.13 -64.90
CA THR A 219 25.74 -43.13 -65.98
C THR A 219 26.98 -43.33 -66.86
N LEU A 220 28.12 -42.68 -66.56
CA LEU A 220 29.31 -42.73 -67.43
C LEU A 220 30.51 -43.54 -66.89
N VAL A 221 30.38 -44.24 -65.75
CA VAL A 221 31.52 -44.97 -65.16
C VAL A 221 31.51 -46.48 -65.45
N ASP A 222 30.40 -47.05 -65.93
CA ASP A 222 30.34 -48.48 -66.26
C ASP A 222 30.14 -48.74 -67.75
N LYS A 223 31.21 -48.58 -68.54
CA LYS A 223 31.43 -49.27 -69.82
C LYS A 223 32.91 -49.50 -70.08
#